data_AF-A0A9P8IAJ6-F1
#
_entry.id   AF-A0A9P8IAJ6-F1
#
_cell.length_a   1.000
_cell.length_b   1.000
_cell.length_c   1.000
_cell.angle_alpha   90.00
_cell.angle_beta   90.00
_cell.angle_gamma   90.00
#
_symmetry.space_group_name_H-M   'P 1'
#
loop_
_entity.id
_entity.type
_entity.pdbx_description
1 polymer ?
#
loop_
_entity_poly.entity_id
_entity_poly.type
_entity_poly.pdbx_seq_one_letter_code
_entity_poly.pdbx_strand_id
1 'polypeptide(L)'
;MLRRNYRIIAHIDGRPSYNLLLHRLATGPQNRIPDHIPSTWGKLRYLQKRAQRILNKSLGRPATPETAILADLISTLKAETEAALGSGQQVTAAVLSSPDRIKLTDEEITDVFDYLGIRNLMAEPDTLDDLYATSSAYAGFGMGLCEQYTDAYACEREESHFRTQRLLHLDFAPDNLSGTIKSLKSARDGSVEEAFIDPELGLGRLDGLNKIPRMGPEEEETYWLAVTDRIRTLVQSFKPQITQLILTGSSASDPRFKAAVKDALSGLVAEGTLKILDEEGKDSKERKDKDLDLVFATAKGAAEFAKRRQEGPVRCVEGEECKRARERLDQEETEEREL
;
A
#
# COMPACT_ATOMS: atom_id res chain seq x y z
N MET A 1 21.54 10.28 -1.46
CA MET A 1 20.79 9.03 -1.66
C MET A 1 21.74 7.84 -1.59
N LEU A 2 21.81 7.16 -0.44
CA LEU A 2 22.40 5.83 -0.35
C LEU A 2 21.61 4.91 -1.29
N ARG A 3 22.29 4.26 -2.26
CA ARG A 3 21.66 3.24 -3.11
C ARG A 3 21.24 2.08 -2.23
N ARG A 4 19.94 1.98 -1.94
CA ARG A 4 19.37 0.82 -1.26
C ARG A 4 19.31 -0.33 -2.26
N ASN A 5 19.99 -1.42 -1.95
CA ASN A 5 20.03 -2.60 -2.81
C ASN A 5 18.81 -3.47 -2.49
N TYR A 6 17.72 -3.28 -3.23
CA TYR A 6 16.60 -4.21 -3.22
C TYR A 6 16.86 -5.35 -4.18
N ARG A 7 16.55 -6.58 -3.76
CA ARG A 7 16.51 -7.73 -4.65
C ARG A 7 15.05 -8.05 -4.95
N ILE A 8 14.66 -7.90 -6.21
CA ILE A 8 13.36 -8.36 -6.70
C ILE A 8 13.42 -9.89 -6.80
N ILE A 9 12.43 -10.56 -6.21
CA ILE A 9 12.41 -12.03 -6.10
C ILE A 9 11.39 -12.63 -7.06
N ALA A 10 10.11 -12.33 -6.86
CA ALA A 10 9.02 -12.92 -7.61
C ALA A 10 7.86 -11.93 -7.76
N HIS A 11 7.12 -12.09 -8.84
CA HIS A 11 5.79 -11.50 -9.05
C HIS A 11 4.82 -12.67 -9.20
N ILE A 12 3.79 -12.73 -8.35
CA ILE A 12 2.81 -13.81 -8.36
C ILE A 12 1.47 -13.23 -8.75
N ASP A 13 0.93 -13.70 -9.87
CA ASP A 13 -0.38 -13.29 -10.34
C ASP A 13 -1.48 -13.84 -9.41
N GLY A 14 -2.51 -13.02 -9.21
CA GLY A 14 -3.68 -13.41 -8.46
C GLY A 14 -4.42 -14.57 -9.12
N ARG A 15 -4.67 -15.64 -8.37
CA ARG A 15 -5.58 -16.71 -8.83
C ARG A 15 -7.01 -16.18 -8.94
N PRO A 16 -7.90 -16.81 -9.74
CA PRO A 16 -9.30 -16.36 -9.85
C PRO A 16 -10.02 -16.22 -8.51
N SER A 17 -9.75 -17.10 -7.54
CA SER A 17 -10.30 -17.02 -6.18
C SER A 17 -9.84 -15.77 -5.43
N TYR A 18 -8.57 -15.39 -5.58
CA TYR A 18 -8.01 -14.18 -4.99
C TYR A 18 -8.61 -12.93 -5.63
N ASN A 19 -8.70 -12.89 -6.97
CA ASN A 19 -9.28 -11.76 -7.69
C ASN A 19 -10.75 -11.56 -7.33
N LEU A 20 -11.53 -12.65 -7.23
CA LEU A 20 -12.91 -12.61 -6.75
C LEU A 20 -13.01 -12.12 -5.30
N LEU A 21 -12.09 -12.53 -4.43
CA LEU A 21 -12.04 -12.05 -3.06
C LEU A 21 -11.77 -10.54 -3.02
N LEU A 22 -10.74 -10.06 -3.71
CA LEU A 22 -10.41 -8.63 -3.76
C LEU A 22 -11.56 -7.81 -4.35
N HIS A 23 -12.18 -8.26 -5.44
CA HIS A 23 -13.36 -7.61 -6.01
C HIS A 23 -14.47 -7.47 -4.97
N ARG A 24 -14.80 -8.54 -4.24
CA ARG A 24 -15.83 -8.53 -3.19
C ARG A 24 -15.47 -7.60 -2.03
N LEU A 25 -14.18 -7.53 -1.66
CA LEU A 25 -13.71 -6.62 -0.62
C LEU A 25 -13.73 -5.15 -1.07
N ALA A 26 -13.42 -4.90 -2.35
CA ALA A 26 -13.45 -3.57 -2.95
C ALA A 26 -14.87 -3.00 -3.04
N THR A 27 -15.84 -3.82 -3.46
CA THR A 27 -17.25 -3.41 -3.62
C THR A 27 -18.09 -3.60 -2.35
N GLY A 28 -17.54 -4.30 -1.35
CA GLY A 28 -18.19 -4.55 -0.07
C GLY A 28 -18.23 -3.33 0.86
N PRO A 29 -18.93 -3.47 2.01
CA PRO A 29 -18.94 -2.43 3.03
C PRO A 29 -17.53 -2.19 3.59
N GLN A 30 -17.16 -0.92 3.78
CA GLN A 30 -15.85 -0.52 4.30
C GLN A 30 -15.59 -1.05 5.72
N ASN A 31 -16.61 -1.00 6.59
CA ASN A 31 -16.45 -1.35 8.00
C ASN A 31 -16.90 -2.79 8.24
N ARG A 32 -15.95 -3.64 8.59
CA ARG A 32 -16.15 -5.07 8.87
C ARG A 32 -16.03 -5.41 10.37
N ILE A 33 -15.98 -4.39 11.21
CA ILE A 33 -15.76 -4.46 12.66
C ILE A 33 -17.12 -4.55 13.41
N PRO A 34 -17.20 -5.29 14.54
CA PRO A 34 -18.45 -5.54 15.28
C PRO A 34 -19.23 -4.31 15.72
N ASP A 35 -18.54 -3.22 16.04
CA ASP A 35 -19.15 -2.00 16.59
C ASP A 35 -20.14 -1.36 15.62
N HIS A 36 -20.04 -1.71 14.34
CA HIS A 36 -20.88 -1.21 13.26
C HIS A 36 -22.02 -2.19 12.92
N ILE A 37 -22.22 -3.25 13.70
CA ILE A 37 -23.30 -4.22 13.51
C ILE A 37 -24.54 -3.75 14.31
N PRO A 38 -25.58 -3.22 13.64
CA PRO A 38 -26.69 -2.57 14.34
C PRO A 38 -27.65 -3.56 15.01
N SER A 39 -27.64 -4.84 14.61
CA SER A 39 -28.63 -5.83 15.07
C SER A 39 -28.05 -6.83 16.08
N THR A 40 -28.86 -7.20 17.08
CA THR A 40 -28.53 -8.24 18.07
C THR A 40 -28.22 -9.58 17.40
N TRP A 41 -28.99 -9.95 16.37
CA TRP A 41 -28.74 -11.13 15.55
C TRP A 41 -27.41 -11.07 14.82
N GLY A 42 -27.03 -9.89 14.31
CA GLY A 42 -25.72 -9.67 13.70
C GLY A 42 -24.58 -9.88 14.71
N LYS A 43 -24.73 -9.37 15.93
CA LYS A 43 -23.75 -9.56 17.01
C LYS A 43 -23.62 -11.03 17.41
N LEU A 44 -24.72 -11.77 17.53
CA LEU A 44 -24.68 -13.21 17.82
C LEU A 44 -23.99 -13.99 16.69
N ARG A 45 -24.31 -13.69 15.42
CA ARG A 45 -23.65 -14.30 14.27
C ARG A 45 -22.15 -13.97 14.24
N TYR A 46 -21.77 -12.76 14.64
CA TYR A 46 -20.36 -12.38 14.80
C TYR A 46 -19.67 -13.22 15.88
N LEU A 47 -20.27 -13.38 17.07
CA LEU A 47 -19.73 -14.23 18.14
C LEU A 47 -19.58 -15.69 17.70
N GLN A 48 -20.58 -16.23 16.99
CA GLN A 48 -20.51 -17.57 16.43
C GLN A 48 -19.35 -17.71 15.44
N LYS A 49 -19.18 -16.74 14.53
CA LYS A 49 -18.05 -16.71 13.58
C LYS A 49 -16.71 -16.61 14.31
N ARG A 50 -16.62 -15.79 15.36
CA ARG A 50 -15.40 -15.64 16.17
C ARG A 50 -15.05 -16.93 16.92
N ALA A 51 -16.03 -17.63 17.48
CA ALA A 51 -15.83 -18.93 18.09
C ALA A 51 -15.35 -19.99 17.07
N GLN A 52 -15.98 -20.03 15.89
CA GLN A 52 -15.58 -20.92 14.80
C GLN A 52 -14.15 -20.63 14.33
N ARG A 53 -13.79 -19.34 14.22
CA ARG A 53 -12.45 -18.88 13.87
C ARG A 53 -11.40 -19.38 14.87
N ILE A 54 -11.64 -19.21 16.18
CA ILE A 54 -10.75 -19.72 17.24
C ILE A 54 -10.59 -21.24 17.13
N LEU A 55 -11.70 -21.96 16.93
CA LEU A 55 -11.67 -23.42 16.77
C LEU A 55 -10.83 -23.83 15.55
N ASN A 56 -11.02 -23.18 14.40
CA ASN A 56 -10.23 -23.45 13.18
C ASN A 56 -8.73 -23.23 13.43
N LYS A 57 -8.35 -22.12 14.08
CA LYS A 57 -6.94 -21.85 14.44
C LYS A 57 -6.38 -22.93 15.36
N SER A 58 -7.14 -23.36 16.37
CA SER A 58 -6.69 -24.43 17.29
C SER A 58 -6.50 -25.79 16.59
N LEU A 59 -7.17 -26.00 15.46
CA LEU A 59 -7.03 -27.19 14.60
C LEU A 59 -5.97 -27.03 13.49
N GLY A 60 -5.21 -25.93 13.47
CA GLY A 60 -4.23 -25.66 12.40
C GLY A 60 -4.87 -25.41 11.03
N ARG A 61 -6.13 -24.98 11.00
CA ARG A 61 -6.87 -24.66 9.76
C ARG A 61 -6.91 -23.15 9.53
N PRO A 62 -7.08 -22.69 8.28
CA PRO A 62 -7.37 -21.28 8.02
C PRO A 62 -8.61 -20.85 8.80
N ALA A 63 -8.53 -19.68 9.42
CA ALA A 63 -9.58 -19.28 10.36
C ALA A 63 -10.90 -18.96 9.66
N THR A 64 -10.83 -18.41 8.45
CA THR A 64 -11.96 -18.21 7.53
C THR A 64 -11.59 -18.71 6.12
N PRO A 65 -12.58 -18.91 5.23
CA PRO A 65 -12.32 -19.18 3.81
C PRO A 65 -11.51 -18.06 3.14
N GLU A 66 -11.72 -16.81 3.52
CA GLU A 66 -10.95 -15.67 3.03
C GLU A 66 -9.49 -15.74 3.44
N THR A 67 -9.21 -16.10 4.70
CA THR A 67 -7.84 -16.37 5.17
C THR A 67 -7.17 -17.46 4.34
N ALA A 68 -7.90 -18.52 3.97
CA ALA A 68 -7.35 -19.60 3.15
C ALA A 68 -6.92 -19.11 1.76
N ILE A 69 -7.73 -18.26 1.12
CA ILE A 69 -7.44 -17.69 -0.20
C ILE A 69 -6.22 -16.76 -0.15
N LEU A 70 -6.15 -15.89 0.86
CA LEU A 70 -4.99 -14.99 1.04
C LEU A 70 -3.72 -15.79 1.38
N ALA A 71 -3.83 -16.78 2.24
CA ALA A 71 -2.71 -17.63 2.64
C ALA A 71 -2.15 -18.44 1.48
N ASP A 72 -2.99 -18.92 0.55
CA ASP A 72 -2.54 -19.64 -0.66
C ASP A 72 -1.59 -18.77 -1.50
N LEU A 73 -1.96 -17.50 -1.76
CA LEU A 73 -1.11 -16.57 -2.50
C LEU A 73 0.19 -16.27 -1.74
N ILE A 74 0.11 -15.95 -0.44
CA ILE A 74 1.30 -15.63 0.37
C ILE A 74 2.20 -16.86 0.55
N SER A 75 1.65 -18.07 0.61
CA SER A 75 2.44 -19.31 0.69
C SER A 75 3.28 -19.52 -0.58
N THR A 76 2.74 -19.15 -1.74
CA THR A 76 3.46 -19.18 -3.02
C THR A 76 4.62 -18.16 -3.00
N LEU A 77 4.34 -16.91 -2.58
CA LEU A 77 5.38 -15.89 -2.40
C LEU A 77 6.47 -16.31 -1.40
N LYS A 78 6.07 -16.94 -0.29
CA LYS A 78 6.99 -17.47 0.72
C LYS A 78 7.90 -18.53 0.12
N ALA A 79 7.35 -19.51 -0.60
CA ALA A 79 8.11 -20.59 -1.22
C ALA A 79 9.13 -20.06 -2.25
N GLU A 80 8.73 -19.13 -3.11
CA GLU A 80 9.64 -18.48 -4.08
C GLU A 80 10.75 -17.68 -3.37
N THR A 81 10.40 -17.02 -2.27
CA THR A 81 11.38 -16.26 -1.47
C THR A 81 12.39 -17.16 -0.79
N GLU A 82 11.94 -18.24 -0.14
CA GLU A 82 12.84 -19.22 0.50
C GLU A 82 13.73 -19.91 -0.53
N ALA A 83 13.20 -20.23 -1.71
CA ALA A 83 13.98 -20.78 -2.81
C ALA A 83 15.07 -19.80 -3.28
N ALA A 84 14.76 -18.50 -3.39
CA ALA A 84 15.70 -17.47 -3.84
C ALA A 84 16.76 -17.09 -2.78
N LEU A 85 16.46 -17.30 -1.49
CA LEU A 85 17.36 -17.11 -0.36
C LEU A 85 18.36 -18.28 -0.20
N GLY A 86 17.98 -19.47 -0.67
CA GLY A 86 18.82 -20.67 -0.68
C GLY A 86 18.44 -21.68 0.40
N SER A 87 19.00 -22.89 0.28
CA SER A 87 18.64 -24.03 1.12
C SER A 87 18.86 -23.74 2.61
N GLY A 88 17.80 -23.91 3.41
CA GLY A 88 17.85 -23.76 4.87
C GLY A 88 17.48 -22.37 5.39
N GLN A 89 17.25 -21.37 4.53
CA GLN A 89 16.69 -20.09 4.95
C GLN A 89 15.17 -20.15 4.92
N GLN A 90 14.54 -19.73 6.02
CA GLN A 90 13.09 -19.68 6.15
C GLN A 90 12.64 -18.25 6.38
N VAL A 91 11.50 -17.87 5.79
CA VAL A 91 10.87 -16.58 6.05
C VAL A 91 10.11 -16.68 7.37
N THR A 92 10.69 -16.10 8.42
CA THR A 92 10.14 -16.15 9.79
C THR A 92 9.30 -14.92 10.14
N ALA A 93 9.41 -13.83 9.38
CA ALA A 93 8.68 -12.60 9.62
C ALA A 93 8.42 -11.85 8.31
N ALA A 94 7.30 -11.14 8.24
CA ALA A 94 6.92 -10.37 7.06
C ALA A 94 6.05 -9.16 7.42
N VAL A 95 5.94 -8.25 6.45
CA VAL A 95 4.98 -7.14 6.44
C VAL A 95 4.08 -7.33 5.23
N LEU A 96 2.79 -7.05 5.39
CA LEU A 96 1.83 -7.03 4.29
C LEU A 96 1.27 -5.62 4.14
N SER A 97 1.29 -5.10 2.91
CA SER A 97 0.58 -3.88 2.55
C SER A 97 -0.76 -4.21 1.93
N SER A 98 -1.84 -3.53 2.33
CA SER A 98 -3.18 -3.73 1.74
C SER A 98 -3.65 -2.48 0.97
N PRO A 99 -4.48 -2.64 -0.09
CA PRO A 99 -5.08 -1.49 -0.76
C PRO A 99 -5.89 -0.61 0.20
N ASP A 100 -5.67 0.70 0.15
CA ASP A 100 -6.25 1.67 1.09
C ASP A 100 -7.80 1.62 1.14
N ARG A 101 -8.45 1.24 0.03
CA ARG A 101 -9.91 1.11 -0.05
C ARG A 101 -10.46 -0.17 0.61
N ILE A 102 -9.67 -1.25 0.66
CA ILE A 102 -10.07 -2.55 1.22
C ILE A 102 -9.93 -2.57 2.74
N LYS A 103 -8.86 -1.94 3.27
CA LYS A 103 -8.53 -1.91 4.70
C LYS A 103 -8.64 -3.31 5.33
N LEU A 104 -7.73 -4.21 4.94
CA LEU A 104 -7.63 -5.51 5.62
C LEU A 104 -7.40 -5.25 7.11
N THR A 105 -8.16 -5.91 7.98
CA THR A 105 -8.02 -5.68 9.42
C THR A 105 -6.77 -6.37 9.93
N ASP A 106 -6.19 -5.87 11.03
CA ASP A 106 -5.12 -6.55 11.77
C ASP A 106 -5.47 -8.00 12.06
N GLU A 107 -6.73 -8.24 12.42
CA GLU A 107 -7.28 -9.54 12.68
C GLU A 107 -7.19 -10.44 11.43
N GLU A 108 -7.51 -9.94 10.23
CA GLU A 108 -7.38 -10.70 8.98
C GLU A 108 -5.93 -10.96 8.58
N ILE A 109 -5.06 -9.95 8.67
CA ILE A 109 -3.63 -10.06 8.31
C ILE A 109 -2.93 -11.04 9.25
N THR A 110 -3.15 -10.90 10.56
CA THR A 110 -2.53 -11.75 11.58
C THR A 110 -2.95 -13.20 11.42
N ASP A 111 -4.20 -13.47 11.04
CA ASP A 111 -4.63 -14.85 10.81
C ASP A 111 -3.96 -15.54 9.63
N VAL A 112 -3.69 -14.78 8.56
CA VAL A 112 -2.97 -15.31 7.41
C VAL A 112 -1.53 -15.65 7.83
N PHE A 113 -0.89 -14.76 8.56
CA PHE A 113 0.46 -14.96 9.06
C PHE A 113 0.58 -16.08 10.10
N ASP A 114 -0.35 -16.16 11.05
CA ASP A 114 -0.44 -17.25 12.03
C ASP A 114 -0.59 -18.61 11.34
N TYR A 115 -1.47 -18.69 10.34
CA TYR A 115 -1.69 -19.93 9.58
C TYR A 115 -0.43 -20.37 8.81
N LEU A 116 0.38 -19.43 8.34
CA LEU A 116 1.62 -19.69 7.61
C LEU A 116 2.86 -19.83 8.50
N GLY A 117 2.71 -19.65 9.82
CA GLY A 117 3.82 -19.64 10.78
C GLY A 117 4.81 -18.48 10.57
N ILE A 118 4.33 -17.34 10.09
CA ILE A 118 5.13 -16.12 9.87
C ILE A 118 4.78 -15.11 10.96
N ARG A 119 5.77 -14.42 11.53
CA ARG A 119 5.51 -13.31 12.45
C ARG A 119 5.07 -12.06 11.69
N ASN A 120 3.93 -11.49 12.07
CA ASN A 120 3.49 -10.18 11.59
C ASN A 120 4.33 -9.06 12.21
N LEU A 121 5.16 -8.38 11.43
CA LEU A 121 5.99 -7.26 11.93
C LEU A 121 5.21 -5.98 12.19
N MET A 122 3.98 -5.85 11.66
CA MET A 122 3.11 -4.71 11.91
C MET A 122 2.26 -4.87 13.18
N ALA A 123 2.05 -6.10 13.66
CA ALA A 123 1.26 -6.37 14.86
C ALA A 123 1.95 -5.94 16.19
N GLU A 124 3.17 -5.42 16.14
CA GLU A 124 3.87 -4.96 17.33
C GLU A 124 3.36 -3.58 17.77
N PRO A 125 3.17 -3.34 19.08
CA PRO A 125 2.52 -2.15 19.61
C PRO A 125 3.35 -0.90 19.28
N ASP A 126 2.92 -0.19 18.25
CA ASP A 126 3.39 1.11 17.83
C ASP A 126 2.20 1.83 17.19
N THR A 127 2.28 3.15 17.06
CA THR A 127 1.33 4.06 16.39
C THR A 127 1.00 3.71 14.94
N LEU A 128 1.70 2.73 14.36
CA LEU A 128 1.49 2.23 13.01
C LEU A 128 0.69 0.93 13.07
N ASP A 129 -0.64 1.06 13.15
CA ASP A 129 -1.54 -0.10 13.17
C ASP A 129 -1.51 -0.82 11.81
N ASP A 130 -1.75 -0.09 10.71
CA ASP A 130 -1.85 -0.66 9.36
C ASP A 130 -0.81 -0.12 8.39
N LEU A 131 -0.30 -0.98 7.50
CA LEU A 131 0.45 -0.56 6.33
C LEU A 131 -0.42 -0.61 5.06
N TYR A 132 -0.69 0.56 4.50
CA TYR A 132 -1.45 0.68 3.26
C TYR A 132 -0.56 0.76 2.02
N ALA A 133 -1.11 0.35 0.87
CA ALA A 133 -0.42 0.32 -0.41
C ALA A 133 0.12 1.70 -0.80
N THR A 134 -0.65 2.78 -0.61
CA THR A 134 -0.23 4.15 -0.92
C THR A 134 1.00 4.60 -0.13
N SER A 135 0.99 4.38 1.20
CA SER A 135 2.14 4.67 2.07
C SER A 135 3.36 3.81 1.73
N SER A 136 3.12 2.54 1.36
CA SER A 136 4.18 1.63 0.93
C SER A 136 4.79 2.07 -0.41
N ALA A 137 3.97 2.43 -1.40
CA ALA A 137 4.46 2.97 -2.66
C ALA A 137 5.29 4.25 -2.44
N TYR A 138 4.79 5.18 -1.61
CA TYR A 138 5.51 6.40 -1.25
C TYR A 138 6.91 6.12 -0.66
N ALA A 139 6.99 5.19 0.30
CA ALA A 139 8.25 4.72 0.87
C ALA A 139 9.13 3.98 -0.16
N GLY A 140 8.53 3.21 -1.07
CA GLY A 140 9.21 2.47 -2.12
C GLY A 140 9.94 3.34 -3.13
N PHE A 141 9.38 4.53 -3.42
CA PHE A 141 10.06 5.59 -4.17
C PHE A 141 11.05 6.41 -3.32
N GLY A 142 11.28 6.00 -2.07
CA GLY A 142 12.23 6.64 -1.16
C GLY A 142 11.72 7.93 -0.50
N MET A 143 10.42 8.19 -0.54
CA MET A 143 9.82 9.41 0.00
C MET A 143 9.28 9.20 1.42
N GLY A 144 9.29 10.26 2.23
CA GLY A 144 8.70 10.25 3.58
C GLY A 144 9.41 9.32 4.57
N LEU A 145 10.69 9.04 4.35
CA LEU A 145 11.50 8.18 5.20
C LEU A 145 12.67 8.98 5.77
N CYS A 146 12.79 9.03 7.09
CA CYS A 146 13.99 9.57 7.75
C CYS A 146 15.24 8.74 7.41
N GLU A 147 16.40 9.39 7.32
CA GLU A 147 17.68 8.74 7.08
C GLU A 147 18.17 8.02 8.34
N GLN A 148 18.05 8.65 9.50
CA GLN A 148 18.51 8.13 10.80
C GLN A 148 17.45 7.29 11.52
N TYR A 149 16.86 6.31 10.85
CA TYR A 149 15.72 5.54 11.39
C TYR A 149 16.03 4.65 12.61
N THR A 150 17.30 4.39 12.89
CA THR A 150 17.74 3.65 14.09
C THR A 150 17.75 4.52 15.33
N ASP A 151 17.76 5.85 15.18
CA ASP A 151 17.62 6.83 16.25
C ASP A 151 16.22 7.44 16.17
N ALA A 152 15.35 7.06 17.13
CA ALA A 152 13.96 7.52 17.16
C ALA A 152 13.84 9.05 17.17
N TYR A 153 14.72 9.74 17.91
CA TYR A 153 14.64 11.18 18.08
C TYR A 153 15.21 11.93 16.88
N ALA A 154 16.31 11.45 16.30
CA ALA A 154 16.80 12.01 15.05
C ALA A 154 15.76 11.84 13.94
N CYS A 155 15.14 10.66 13.85
CA CYS A 155 14.07 10.40 12.90
C CYS A 155 12.85 11.31 13.14
N GLU A 156 12.38 11.46 14.39
CA GLU A 156 11.27 12.36 14.74
C GLU A 156 11.56 13.81 14.34
N ARG A 157 12.78 14.31 14.63
CA ARG A 157 13.22 15.65 14.21
C ARG A 157 13.30 15.78 12.69
N GLU A 158 13.78 14.78 11.97
CA GLU A 158 13.79 14.80 10.51
C GLU A 158 12.35 14.84 9.95
N GLU A 159 11.47 13.97 10.45
CA GLU A 159 10.07 13.89 10.03
C GLU A 159 9.29 15.17 10.38
N SER A 160 9.64 15.88 11.46
CA SER A 160 9.00 17.15 11.82
C SER A 160 9.18 18.24 10.75
N HIS A 161 10.27 18.16 9.97
CA HIS A 161 10.56 19.08 8.87
C HIS A 161 9.99 18.64 7.51
N PHE A 162 9.43 17.43 7.41
CA PHE A 162 8.81 16.98 6.17
C PHE A 162 7.59 17.86 5.84
N ARG A 163 7.47 18.19 4.56
CA ARG A 163 6.31 18.94 4.05
C ARG A 163 5.14 17.98 3.87
N THR A 164 3.97 18.38 4.35
CA THR A 164 2.72 17.66 4.05
C THR A 164 2.49 17.63 2.55
N GLN A 165 2.34 16.43 2.01
CA GLN A 165 1.99 16.17 0.62
C GLN A 165 0.53 15.76 0.50
N ARG A 166 -0.10 16.18 -0.59
CA ARG A 166 -1.41 15.69 -1.01
C ARG A 166 -1.17 14.77 -2.19
N LEU A 167 -1.01 13.50 -1.87
CA LEU A 167 -0.60 12.46 -2.78
C LEU A 167 -1.82 11.86 -3.48
N LEU A 168 -1.78 11.81 -4.81
CA LEU A 168 -2.61 10.92 -5.62
C LEU A 168 -1.77 9.70 -6.00
N HIS A 169 -2.22 8.52 -5.56
CA HIS A 169 -1.65 7.23 -5.91
C HIS A 169 -2.62 6.50 -6.83
N LEU A 170 -2.17 6.15 -8.04
CA LEU A 170 -2.93 5.35 -8.99
C LEU A 170 -2.21 4.02 -9.23
N ASP A 171 -2.89 2.91 -8.96
CA ASP A 171 -2.38 1.58 -9.26
C ASP A 171 -3.17 1.01 -10.45
N PHE A 172 -2.46 0.67 -11.52
CA PHE A 172 -3.06 0.18 -12.77
C PHE A 172 -2.50 -1.19 -13.14
N ALA A 173 -3.42 -2.16 -13.19
CA ALA A 173 -3.12 -3.57 -13.40
C ALA A 173 -4.08 -4.19 -14.43
N PRO A 174 -3.82 -5.42 -14.90
CA PRO A 174 -4.71 -6.10 -15.83
C PRO A 174 -6.15 -6.26 -15.30
N ASP A 175 -6.31 -6.49 -14.00
CA ASP A 175 -7.61 -6.84 -13.42
C ASP A 175 -8.37 -5.66 -12.82
N ASN A 176 -7.72 -4.51 -12.57
CA ASN A 176 -8.38 -3.34 -11.99
C ASN A 176 -7.58 -2.04 -12.19
N LEU A 177 -8.28 -0.92 -12.00
CA LEU A 177 -7.70 0.39 -11.71
C LEU A 177 -8.07 0.75 -10.27
N SER A 178 -7.10 1.21 -9.48
CA SER A 178 -7.37 1.80 -8.18
C SER A 178 -6.74 3.18 -8.04
N GLY A 179 -7.36 4.00 -7.21
CA GLY A 179 -6.90 5.35 -6.95
C GLY A 179 -7.14 5.75 -5.50
N THR A 180 -6.15 6.37 -4.89
CA THR A 180 -6.21 6.84 -3.50
C THR A 180 -5.64 8.24 -3.40
N ILE A 181 -6.36 9.12 -2.71
CA ILE A 181 -5.86 10.43 -2.28
C ILE A 181 -5.53 10.33 -0.78
N LYS A 182 -4.30 10.70 -0.44
CA LYS A 182 -3.81 10.70 0.93
C LYS A 182 -3.11 12.01 1.26
N SER A 183 -3.46 12.61 2.39
CA SER A 183 -2.68 13.69 3.00
C SER A 183 -1.65 13.05 3.92
N LEU A 184 -0.36 13.18 3.61
CA LEU A 184 0.69 12.52 4.39
C LEU A 184 1.90 13.43 4.59
N LYS A 185 2.51 13.34 5.76
CA LYS A 185 3.75 14.06 6.09
C LYS A 185 4.96 13.13 5.98
N SER A 186 4.85 11.95 6.56
CA SER A 186 5.81 10.86 6.41
C SER A 186 5.13 9.64 5.76
N ALA A 187 5.90 8.61 5.43
CA ALA A 187 5.30 7.36 4.99
C ALA A 187 4.46 6.70 6.10
N ARG A 188 4.72 7.05 7.37
CA ARG A 188 4.03 6.52 8.55
C ARG A 188 2.70 7.22 8.83
N ASP A 189 2.65 8.51 8.58
CA ASP A 189 1.54 9.38 8.98
C ASP A 189 0.74 9.89 7.79
N GLY A 190 -0.54 9.52 7.73
CA GLY A 190 -1.48 10.17 6.84
C GLY A 190 -2.90 9.61 6.86
N SER A 191 -3.85 10.46 6.50
CA SER A 191 -5.28 10.16 6.37
C SER A 191 -5.64 9.85 4.92
N VAL A 192 -6.33 8.74 4.71
CA VAL A 192 -6.99 8.46 3.41
C VAL A 192 -8.18 9.41 3.30
N GLU A 193 -8.12 10.31 2.34
CA GLU A 193 -9.16 11.31 2.09
C GLU A 193 -10.24 10.72 1.19
N GLU A 194 -9.82 10.09 0.09
CA GLU A 194 -10.69 9.47 -0.90
C GLU A 194 -10.00 8.24 -1.49
N ALA A 195 -10.77 7.20 -1.82
CA ALA A 195 -10.21 6.02 -2.48
C ALA A 195 -11.26 5.24 -3.28
N PHE A 196 -10.82 4.63 -4.38
CA PHE A 196 -11.60 3.66 -5.14
C PHE A 196 -10.76 2.48 -5.61
N ILE A 197 -11.45 1.38 -5.90
CA ILE A 197 -10.95 0.26 -6.71
C ILE A 197 -12.06 -0.05 -7.71
N ASP A 198 -11.72 -0.08 -8.99
CA ASP A 198 -12.63 -0.35 -10.09
C ASP A 198 -12.15 -1.56 -10.91
N PRO A 199 -12.76 -2.75 -10.68
CA PRO A 199 -12.42 -3.97 -11.39
C PRO A 199 -12.84 -4.00 -12.87
N GLU A 200 -13.67 -3.06 -13.31
CA GLU A 200 -14.09 -2.96 -14.72
C GLU A 200 -13.11 -2.13 -15.55
N LEU A 201 -12.19 -1.41 -14.89
CA LEU A 201 -11.23 -0.51 -15.53
C LEU A 201 -9.80 -1.07 -15.51
N GLY A 202 -9.60 -2.38 -15.48
CA GLY A 202 -8.28 -3.02 -15.64
C GLY A 202 -7.87 -3.19 -17.11
N LEU A 203 -6.56 -3.19 -17.40
CA LEU A 203 -6.04 -3.25 -18.80
C LEU A 203 -6.46 -4.53 -19.53
N GLY A 204 -6.63 -5.64 -18.81
CA GLY A 204 -6.98 -6.94 -19.37
C GLY A 204 -8.31 -6.95 -20.12
N ARG A 205 -9.18 -5.96 -19.88
CA ARG A 205 -10.43 -5.76 -20.63
C ARG A 205 -10.21 -5.39 -22.10
N LEU A 206 -9.11 -4.70 -22.42
CA LEU A 206 -8.79 -4.31 -23.79
C LEU A 206 -8.16 -5.45 -24.60
N ASP A 207 -7.29 -6.23 -23.96
CA ASP A 207 -6.45 -7.23 -24.64
C ASP A 207 -7.17 -8.57 -24.88
N GLY A 208 -8.45 -8.68 -24.48
CA GLY A 208 -9.18 -9.96 -24.48
C GLY A 208 -8.57 -11.01 -23.54
N LEU A 209 -7.67 -10.57 -22.66
CA LEU A 209 -7.19 -11.35 -21.53
C LEU A 209 -8.44 -11.68 -20.68
N ASN A 210 -8.50 -12.92 -20.18
CA ASN A 210 -9.68 -13.48 -19.47
C ASN A 210 -10.87 -13.95 -20.34
N LYS A 211 -10.64 -14.34 -21.60
CA LYS A 211 -11.66 -14.94 -22.51
C LYS A 211 -12.78 -13.97 -22.91
N ILE A 212 -12.55 -12.67 -22.76
CA ILE A 212 -13.45 -11.64 -23.27
C ILE A 212 -13.05 -11.37 -24.73
N PRO A 213 -13.99 -11.24 -25.67
CA PRO A 213 -13.67 -10.81 -27.02
C PRO A 213 -12.90 -9.49 -26.99
N ARG A 214 -11.87 -9.35 -27.83
CA ARG A 214 -11.13 -8.09 -27.98
C ARG A 214 -12.10 -6.97 -28.32
N MET A 215 -12.00 -5.85 -27.60
CA MET A 215 -12.85 -4.69 -27.83
C MET A 215 -12.63 -4.09 -29.21
N GLY A 216 -13.71 -3.60 -29.82
CA GLY A 216 -13.63 -2.79 -31.04
C GLY A 216 -13.01 -1.42 -30.76
N PRO A 217 -12.55 -0.68 -31.79
CA PRO A 217 -11.95 0.66 -31.61
C PRO A 217 -12.86 1.64 -30.86
N GLU A 218 -14.17 1.63 -31.12
CA GLU A 218 -15.16 2.49 -30.45
C GLU A 218 -15.33 2.13 -28.96
N GLU A 219 -15.24 0.84 -28.63
CA GLU A 219 -15.31 0.35 -27.25
C GLU A 219 -14.03 0.68 -26.48
N GLU A 220 -12.86 0.60 -27.13
CA GLU A 220 -11.57 1.00 -26.55
C GLU A 220 -11.55 2.51 -26.22
N GLU A 221 -12.07 3.35 -27.13
CA GLU A 221 -12.21 4.79 -26.85
C GLU A 221 -13.14 5.04 -25.66
N THR A 222 -14.28 4.35 -25.61
CA THR A 222 -15.22 4.42 -24.48
C THR A 222 -14.58 3.97 -23.17
N TYR A 223 -13.74 2.93 -23.20
CA TYR A 223 -13.00 2.45 -22.04
C TYR A 223 -12.02 3.52 -21.52
N TRP A 224 -11.21 4.14 -22.39
CA TRP A 224 -10.26 5.16 -21.96
C TRP A 224 -10.95 6.44 -21.46
N LEU A 225 -12.11 6.79 -22.01
CA LEU A 225 -12.98 7.83 -21.46
C LEU A 225 -13.45 7.48 -20.04
N ALA A 226 -13.85 6.24 -19.79
CA ALA A 226 -14.25 5.79 -18.46
C ALA A 226 -13.08 5.81 -17.44
N VAL A 227 -11.87 5.40 -17.86
CA VAL A 227 -10.65 5.54 -17.04
C VAL A 227 -10.39 7.00 -16.67
N THR A 228 -10.45 7.89 -17.67
CA THR A 228 -10.23 9.33 -17.51
C THR A 228 -11.25 9.95 -16.55
N ASP A 229 -12.54 9.67 -16.78
CA ASP A 229 -13.64 10.17 -15.97
C ASP A 229 -13.55 9.69 -14.52
N ARG A 230 -13.16 8.42 -14.32
CA ARG A 230 -13.01 7.85 -12.98
C ARG A 230 -11.92 8.56 -12.18
N ILE A 231 -10.76 8.79 -12.78
CA ILE A 231 -9.63 9.50 -12.15
C ILE A 231 -10.01 10.96 -11.88
N ARG A 232 -10.64 11.64 -12.86
CA ARG A 232 -11.10 13.02 -12.73
C ARG A 232 -12.09 13.19 -11.59
N THR A 233 -13.07 12.29 -11.49
CA THR A 233 -14.08 12.29 -10.43
C THR A 233 -13.44 12.15 -9.05
N LEU A 234 -12.47 11.25 -8.89
CA LEU A 234 -11.72 11.10 -7.63
C LEU A 234 -11.02 12.40 -7.22
N VAL A 235 -10.37 13.09 -8.15
CA VAL A 235 -9.64 14.33 -7.83
C VAL A 235 -10.60 15.49 -7.59
N GLN A 236 -11.71 15.57 -8.33
CA GLN A 236 -12.70 16.64 -8.14
C GLN A 236 -13.48 16.52 -6.83
N SER A 237 -13.66 15.31 -6.28
CA SER A 237 -14.28 15.15 -4.94
C SER A 237 -13.38 15.69 -3.83
N PHE A 238 -12.07 15.78 -4.07
CA PHE A 238 -11.10 16.33 -3.14
C PHE A 238 -10.80 17.81 -3.44
N LYS A 239 -11.25 18.72 -2.57
CA LYS A 239 -11.10 20.17 -2.77
C LYS A 239 -9.64 20.66 -2.84
N PRO A 240 -8.71 20.18 -1.98
CA PRO A 240 -7.34 20.66 -2.02
C PRO A 240 -6.59 20.19 -3.27
N GLN A 241 -5.68 21.01 -3.77
CA GLN A 241 -4.87 20.66 -4.93
C GLN A 241 -3.88 19.53 -4.63
N ILE A 242 -3.80 18.54 -5.52
CA ILE A 242 -2.84 17.42 -5.47
C ILE A 242 -1.42 17.93 -5.77
N THR A 243 -0.48 17.66 -4.87
CA THR A 243 0.92 18.11 -4.98
C THR A 243 1.87 17.03 -5.47
N GLN A 244 1.46 15.76 -5.39
CA GLN A 244 2.30 14.63 -5.78
C GLN A 244 1.44 13.57 -6.50
N LEU A 245 1.99 13.00 -7.57
CA LEU A 245 1.42 11.85 -8.28
C LEU A 245 2.39 10.67 -8.17
N ILE A 246 1.85 9.49 -7.89
CA ILE A 246 2.56 8.22 -7.96
C ILE A 246 1.74 7.23 -8.78
N LEU A 247 2.42 6.54 -9.68
CA LEU A 247 1.87 5.44 -10.45
C LEU A 247 2.52 4.12 -9.98
N THR A 248 1.72 3.08 -9.80
CA THR A 248 2.20 1.70 -9.56
C THR A 248 1.40 0.70 -10.38
N GLY A 249 1.89 -0.54 -10.41
CA GLY A 249 1.21 -1.66 -11.05
C GLY A 249 1.82 -2.05 -12.39
N SER A 250 1.54 -3.27 -12.83
CA SER A 250 2.14 -3.89 -14.02
C SER A 250 1.70 -3.27 -15.34
N SER A 251 0.64 -2.46 -15.34
CA SER A 251 0.13 -1.77 -16.53
C SER A 251 0.38 -0.25 -16.49
N ALA A 252 0.95 0.30 -15.41
CA ALA A 252 1.13 1.74 -15.24
C ALA A 252 2.08 2.41 -16.24
N SER A 253 2.94 1.65 -16.89
CA SER A 253 3.81 2.16 -17.96
C SER A 253 3.10 2.28 -19.32
N ASP A 254 1.85 1.81 -19.46
CA ASP A 254 1.08 1.90 -20.70
C ASP A 254 0.91 3.39 -21.12
N PRO A 255 1.32 3.76 -22.35
CA PRO A 255 1.28 5.16 -22.78
C PRO A 255 -0.14 5.71 -22.91
N ARG A 256 -1.13 4.88 -23.23
CA ARG A 256 -2.55 5.28 -23.29
C ARG A 256 -3.08 5.56 -21.90
N PHE A 257 -2.68 4.76 -20.91
CA PHE A 257 -2.98 5.05 -19.50
C PHE A 257 -2.37 6.37 -19.05
N LYS A 258 -1.08 6.61 -19.33
CA LYS A 258 -0.44 7.90 -19.01
C LYS A 258 -1.13 9.08 -19.69
N ALA A 259 -1.58 8.92 -20.94
CA ALA A 259 -2.35 9.94 -21.65
C ALA A 259 -3.71 10.20 -20.97
N ALA A 260 -4.45 9.15 -20.58
CA ALA A 260 -5.70 9.25 -19.83
C ALA A 260 -5.50 9.94 -18.47
N VAL A 261 -4.43 9.61 -17.74
CA VAL A 261 -4.06 10.28 -16.48
C VAL A 261 -3.76 11.76 -16.73
N LYS A 262 -3.00 12.08 -17.78
CA LYS A 262 -2.66 13.47 -18.13
C LYS A 262 -3.91 14.29 -18.46
N ASP A 263 -4.85 13.72 -19.22
CA ASP A 263 -6.11 14.37 -19.55
C ASP A 263 -7.03 14.53 -18.33
N ALA A 264 -7.13 13.49 -17.49
CA ALA A 264 -7.96 13.51 -16.29
C ALA A 264 -7.53 14.61 -15.32
N LEU A 265 -6.21 14.82 -15.18
CA LEU A 265 -5.59 15.69 -14.19
C LEU A 265 -5.26 17.11 -14.70
N SER A 266 -5.41 17.36 -16.00
CA SER A 266 -5.11 18.65 -16.61
C SER A 266 -5.92 19.77 -15.96
N GLY A 267 -5.23 20.75 -15.37
CA GLY A 267 -5.84 21.88 -14.66
C GLY A 267 -6.36 21.57 -13.25
N LEU A 268 -6.23 20.34 -12.74
CA LEU A 268 -6.70 19.95 -11.40
C LEU A 268 -5.58 19.78 -10.36
N VAL A 269 -4.33 19.63 -10.82
CA VAL A 269 -3.17 19.33 -9.96
C VAL A 269 -2.18 20.49 -9.92
N ALA A 270 -1.25 20.47 -8.97
CA ALA A 270 -0.20 21.48 -8.84
C ALA A 270 0.74 21.50 -10.06
N GLU A 271 1.36 22.66 -10.29
CA GLU A 271 2.35 22.80 -11.36
C GLU A 271 3.52 21.84 -11.11
N GLY A 272 3.90 21.09 -12.14
CA GLY A 272 4.99 20.12 -12.05
C GLY A 272 4.56 18.71 -11.65
N THR A 273 3.38 18.51 -11.08
CA THR A 273 2.88 17.16 -10.69
C THR A 273 2.83 16.20 -11.88
N LEU A 274 2.48 16.69 -13.08
CA LEU A 274 2.38 15.88 -14.29
C LEU A 274 3.71 15.61 -14.98
N LYS A 275 4.83 16.23 -14.56
CA LYS A 275 6.15 16.03 -15.19
C LYS A 275 6.59 14.57 -15.15
N ILE A 276 6.20 13.83 -14.11
CA ILE A 276 6.49 12.40 -13.96
C ILE A 276 5.96 11.54 -15.12
N LEU A 277 4.89 11.99 -15.81
CA LEU A 277 4.31 11.28 -16.95
C LEU A 277 5.16 11.40 -18.21
N ASP A 278 5.89 12.52 -18.34
CA ASP A 278 6.70 12.84 -19.52
C ASP A 278 8.14 12.30 -19.42
N GLU A 279 8.55 11.79 -18.24
CA GLU A 279 9.88 11.23 -17.99
C GLU A 279 10.05 9.81 -18.55
N GLU A 280 9.98 9.67 -19.88
CA GLU A 280 10.41 8.45 -20.54
C GLU A 280 11.94 8.31 -20.42
N GLY A 281 12.41 7.16 -19.91
CA GLY A 281 13.85 6.86 -19.84
C GLY A 281 14.45 6.93 -21.24
N LYS A 282 15.55 7.69 -21.40
CA LYS A 282 16.17 7.91 -22.71
C LYS A 282 16.80 6.64 -23.28
N ASP A 283 17.18 5.72 -22.39
CA ASP A 283 17.78 4.44 -22.73
C ASP A 283 16.88 3.26 -22.33
N SER A 284 16.93 2.18 -23.13
CA SER A 284 16.12 0.97 -22.93
C SER A 284 16.35 0.28 -21.57
N LYS A 285 17.54 0.43 -20.99
CA LYS A 285 17.86 -0.08 -19.65
C LYS A 285 17.16 0.74 -18.56
N GLU A 286 17.26 2.06 -18.64
CA GLU A 286 16.60 2.97 -17.69
C GLU A 286 15.08 2.78 -17.71
N ARG A 287 14.50 2.58 -18.91
CA ARG A 287 13.08 2.28 -19.06
C ARG A 287 12.68 0.99 -18.35
N LYS A 288 13.44 -0.10 -18.50
CA LYS A 288 13.19 -1.37 -17.81
C LYS A 288 13.31 -1.24 -16.29
N ASP A 289 14.31 -0.50 -15.81
CA ASP A 289 14.48 -0.28 -14.37
C ASP A 289 13.31 0.55 -13.81
N LYS A 290 12.85 1.58 -14.53
CA LYS A 290 11.65 2.36 -14.16
C LYS A 290 10.38 1.50 -14.18
N ASP A 291 10.19 0.65 -15.19
CA ASP A 291 9.02 -0.22 -15.26
C ASP A 291 9.00 -1.20 -14.06
N LEU A 292 10.15 -1.77 -13.70
CA LEU A 292 10.29 -2.58 -12.49
C LEU A 292 10.01 -1.77 -11.22
N ASP A 293 10.43 -0.50 -11.17
CA ASP A 293 10.11 0.37 -10.04
C ASP A 293 8.60 0.58 -9.90
N LEU A 294 7.86 0.79 -11.00
CA LEU A 294 6.40 0.93 -10.95
C LEU A 294 5.71 -0.34 -10.43
N VAL A 295 6.17 -1.53 -10.83
CA VAL A 295 5.59 -2.80 -10.38
C VAL A 295 5.92 -3.07 -8.90
N PHE A 296 7.15 -2.82 -8.48
CA PHE A 296 7.63 -3.26 -7.18
C PHE A 296 7.71 -2.15 -6.12
N ALA A 297 7.36 -0.89 -6.42
CA ALA A 297 7.42 0.22 -5.47
C ALA A 297 6.70 -0.11 -4.15
N THR A 298 5.46 -0.60 -4.22
CA THR A 298 4.68 -0.99 -3.03
C THR A 298 5.41 -2.05 -2.20
N ALA A 299 5.93 -3.10 -2.85
CA ALA A 299 6.67 -4.16 -2.17
C ALA A 299 8.02 -3.66 -1.59
N LYS A 300 8.72 -2.76 -2.29
CA LYS A 300 9.96 -2.13 -1.81
C LYS A 300 9.71 -1.31 -0.55
N GLY A 301 8.65 -0.52 -0.52
CA GLY A 301 8.30 0.22 0.69
C GLY A 301 7.87 -0.68 1.83
N ALA A 302 7.08 -1.72 1.58
CA ALA A 302 6.76 -2.71 2.61
C ALA A 302 8.01 -3.39 3.18
N ALA A 303 9.00 -3.69 2.33
CA ALA A 303 10.30 -4.20 2.76
C ALA A 303 11.10 -3.17 3.59
N GLU A 304 11.03 -1.88 3.26
CA GLU A 304 11.61 -0.81 4.09
C GLU A 304 10.97 -0.74 5.47
N PHE A 305 9.64 -0.83 5.56
CA PHE A 305 8.95 -0.93 6.84
C PHE A 305 9.36 -2.18 7.62
N ALA A 306 9.45 -3.34 6.96
CA ALA A 306 9.90 -4.58 7.59
C ALA A 306 11.32 -4.44 8.16
N LYS A 307 12.25 -3.85 7.40
CA LYS A 307 13.62 -3.60 7.84
C LYS A 307 13.65 -2.67 9.06
N ARG A 308 12.96 -1.53 8.99
CA ARG A 308 12.89 -0.55 10.09
C ARG A 308 12.24 -1.15 11.34
N ARG A 309 11.23 -2.02 11.17
CA ARG A 309 10.60 -2.75 12.29
C ARG A 309 11.55 -3.74 12.97
N GLN A 310 12.55 -4.26 12.26
CA GLN A 310 13.51 -5.21 12.80
C GLN A 310 14.77 -4.55 13.39
N GLU A 311 15.27 -3.49 12.74
CA GLU A 311 16.51 -2.81 13.13
C GLU A 311 16.27 -1.57 13.99
N GLY A 312 15.10 -0.95 13.88
CA GLY A 312 14.75 0.29 14.57
C GLY A 312 14.19 0.08 15.99
N PRO A 313 14.04 1.17 16.75
CA PRO A 313 13.63 1.14 18.16
C PRO A 313 12.11 0.97 18.33
N VAL A 314 11.54 -0.12 17.82
CA VAL A 314 10.09 -0.35 17.64
C VAL A 314 9.35 -0.66 18.96
N ARG A 315 10.09 -0.68 20.08
CA ARG A 315 9.56 -0.90 21.44
C ARG A 315 10.12 0.10 22.45
N CYS A 316 10.81 1.13 21.98
CA CYS A 316 11.32 2.18 22.85
C CYS A 316 10.22 3.22 23.03
N VAL A 317 9.42 3.05 24.08
CA VAL A 317 8.52 4.10 24.54
C VAL A 317 9.33 5.03 25.43
N GLU A 318 9.49 6.29 25.01
CA GLU A 318 10.07 7.32 25.87
C GLU A 318 9.14 7.53 27.08
N GLY A 319 9.66 7.38 28.29
CA GLY A 319 8.92 7.75 29.49
C GLY A 319 8.72 9.26 29.56
N GLU A 320 7.58 9.71 30.11
CA GLU A 320 7.23 11.14 30.23
C GLU A 320 8.33 11.99 30.90
N GLU A 321 9.10 11.41 31.83
CA GLU A 321 10.23 12.09 32.48
C GLU A 321 11.36 12.42 31.49
N CYS A 322 11.70 11.48 30.61
CA CYS A 322 12.71 11.67 29.57
C CYS A 322 12.25 12.71 28.54
N LYS A 323 10.98 12.63 28.14
CA LYS A 323 10.37 13.58 27.20
C LYS A 323 10.47 15.02 27.70
N ARG A 324 10.09 15.27 28.96
CA ARG A 324 10.20 16.60 29.60
C ARG A 324 11.64 17.06 29.78
N ALA A 325 12.59 16.14 30.00
CA ALA A 325 14.00 16.50 30.08
C ALA A 325 14.52 16.95 28.71
N ARG A 326 14.15 16.22 27.64
CA ARG A 326 14.52 16.56 26.26
C ARG A 326 13.94 17.89 25.80
N GLU A 327 12.63 18.11 26.00
CA GLU A 327 11.98 19.37 25.61
C GLU A 327 12.61 20.61 26.28
N ARG A 328 13.12 20.47 27.51
CA ARG A 328 13.86 21.55 28.19
C ARG A 328 15.22 21.82 27.54
N LEU A 329 15.98 20.78 27.21
CA LEU A 329 17.28 20.93 26.55
C LEU A 329 17.14 21.56 25.15
N ASP A 330 16.13 21.14 24.39
CA ASP A 330 15.87 21.70 23.06
C ASP A 330 15.49 23.20 23.13
N GLN A 331 14.79 23.63 24.19
CA GLN A 331 14.49 25.05 24.44
C GLN A 331 15.75 25.85 24.75
N GLU A 332 16.60 25.33 25.65
CA GLU A 332 17.87 25.98 26.02
C GLU A 332 18.80 26.15 24.81
N GLU A 333 18.95 25.12 23.96
CA GLU A 333 19.77 25.22 22.74
C GLU A 333 19.21 26.24 21.72
N THR A 334 17.89 26.42 21.68
CA THR A 334 17.26 27.39 20.76
C THR A 334 17.51 28.82 21.24
N GLU A 335 17.38 29.07 22.54
CA GLU A 335 17.65 30.38 23.14
C GLU A 335 19.13 30.78 23.00
N GLU A 336 20.07 29.85 23.18
CA GLU A 336 21.50 30.13 22.99
C GLU A 336 21.88 30.50 21.55
N ARG A 337 21.14 29.99 20.55
CA ARG A 337 21.40 30.31 19.13
C ARG A 337 20.83 31.64 18.69
N GLU A 338 19.89 32.21 19.45
CA GLU A 338 19.26 33.50 19.14
C GLU A 338 19.99 34.69 19.78
N LEU A 339 20.96 34.44 20.67
CA LEU A 339 21.81 35.43 21.35
C LEU A 339 23.10 35.73 20.58
#